data_AF-A0AAW4HJX9-F1
#
_entry.id   AF-A0AAW4HJX9-F1
#
_cell.length_a   1.000
_cell.length_b   1.000
_cell.length_c   1.000
_cell.angle_alpha   90.00
_cell.angle_beta   90.00
_cell.angle_gamma   90.00
#
_symmetry.space_group_name_H-M   'P 1'
#
loop_
_entity.id
_entity.type
_entity.pdbx_description
1 polymer ?
#
loop_
_entity_poly.entity_id
_entity_poly.type
_entity_poly.pdbx_seq_one_letter_code
_entity_poly.pdbx_strand_id
1 'polypeptide(L)'
;MTKILLWQEYQQDAGENAYGYSQFCNLYNGWLKLQKRSMRQHHVAGEKLFLDFCGPTIPVINPDTGEVRQAQIFVATLGASN
;
A
#
# COMPACT_ATOMS: atom_id res chain seq x y z
N MET A 1 -10.66 -3.43 -11.66
CA MET A 1 -11.93 -3.76 -11.00
C MET A 1 -12.93 -2.64 -11.27
N THR A 2 -14.13 -2.93 -11.76
CA THR A 2 -15.15 -1.95 -12.15
C THR A 2 -16.21 -1.81 -11.06
N LYS A 3 -16.76 -0.60 -10.84
CA LYS A 3 -17.76 -0.32 -9.77
C LYS A 3 -19.04 -1.17 -9.88
N ILE A 4 -19.33 -1.68 -11.08
CA ILE A 4 -20.50 -2.53 -11.33
C ILE A 4 -20.37 -3.91 -10.68
N LEU A 5 -19.16 -4.48 -10.64
CA LEU A 5 -18.94 -5.79 -10.00
C LEU A 5 -19.13 -5.68 -8.48
N LEU A 6 -18.56 -4.64 -7.86
CA LEU A 6 -18.74 -4.37 -6.43
C LEU A 6 -20.22 -4.17 -6.05
N TRP A 7 -21.00 -3.54 -6.93
CA TRP A 7 -22.44 -3.39 -6.71
C TRP A 7 -23.18 -4.72 -6.84
N GLN A 8 -22.82 -5.56 -7.82
CA GLN A 8 -23.43 -6.88 -8.00
C GLN A 8 -23.18 -7.79 -6.80
N GLU A 9 -21.95 -7.80 -6.28
CA GLU A 9 -21.58 -8.51 -5.05
C GLU A 9 -22.38 -7.99 -3.85
N TYR A 10 -22.43 -6.67 -3.66
CA TYR A 10 -23.25 -6.04 -2.62
C TYR A 10 -24.74 -6.40 -2.74
N GLN A 11 -25.27 -6.44 -3.96
CA GLN A 11 -26.68 -6.78 -4.21
C GLN A 11 -26.98 -8.23 -3.87
N GLN A 12 -26.06 -9.15 -4.17
CA GLN A 12 -26.20 -10.57 -3.80
C GLN A 12 -26.28 -10.74 -2.28
N ASP A 13 -25.48 -9.98 -1.53
CA ASP A 13 -25.46 -10.04 -0.07
C ASP A 13 -26.66 -9.33 0.59
N ALA A 14 -27.06 -8.15 0.07
CA ALA A 14 -28.10 -7.32 0.65
C ALA A 14 -29.53 -7.66 0.18
N GLY A 15 -29.66 -8.47 -0.88
CA GLY A 15 -30.95 -8.94 -1.41
C GLY A 15 -31.90 -7.80 -1.76
N GLU A 16 -33.17 -7.91 -1.34
CA GLU A 16 -34.22 -6.92 -1.62
C GLU A 16 -33.96 -5.54 -1.00
N ASN A 17 -33.07 -5.45 -0.01
CA ASN A 17 -32.70 -4.19 0.64
C ASN A 17 -31.52 -3.48 -0.04
N ALA A 18 -31.02 -4.04 -1.15
CA ALA A 18 -29.89 -3.46 -1.87
C ALA A 18 -30.26 -2.10 -2.49
N TYR A 19 -29.39 -1.11 -2.30
CA TYR A 19 -29.46 0.13 -3.06
C TYR A 19 -29.31 -0.12 -4.57
N GLY A 20 -30.09 0.58 -5.37
CA GLY A 20 -29.87 0.64 -6.82
C GLY A 20 -28.49 1.21 -7.16
N TYR A 21 -27.96 0.84 -8.33
CA TYR A 21 -26.57 1.12 -8.74
C TYR A 21 -26.16 2.59 -8.59
N SER A 22 -27.02 3.54 -8.98
CA SER A 22 -26.74 4.98 -8.87
C SER A 22 -26.58 5.43 -7.42
N GLN A 23 -27.45 4.95 -6.52
CA GLN A 23 -27.40 5.31 -5.11
C GLN A 23 -26.19 4.64 -4.43
N PHE A 24 -25.91 3.38 -4.76
CA PHE A 24 -24.68 2.69 -4.33
C PHE A 24 -23.44 3.49 -4.73
N CYS A 25 -23.33 3.93 -5.99
CA CYS A 25 -22.20 4.73 -6.45
C CYS A 25 -22.05 6.04 -5.69
N ASN A 26 -23.16 6.72 -5.39
CA ASN A 26 -23.14 7.97 -4.62
C ASN A 26 -22.62 7.74 -3.20
N LEU A 27 -23.15 6.73 -2.50
CA LEU A 27 -22.71 6.36 -1.15
C LEU A 27 -21.25 5.90 -1.14
N TYR A 28 -20.86 5.07 -2.10
CA TYR A 28 -19.48 4.61 -2.27
C TYR A 28 -18.52 5.78 -2.50
N ASN A 29 -18.88 6.74 -3.35
CA ASN A 29 -18.06 7.94 -3.57
C ASN A 29 -17.99 8.82 -2.32
N GLY A 30 -19.06 8.91 -1.53
CA GLY A 30 -19.08 9.59 -0.23
C GLY A 30 -18.11 8.93 0.75
N TRP A 31 -18.24 7.61 0.94
CA TRP A 31 -17.32 6.81 1.74
C TRP A 31 -15.86 6.95 1.29
N LEU A 32 -15.61 6.92 -0.01
CA LEU A 32 -14.27 7.02 -0.59
C LEU A 32 -13.58 8.36 -0.27
N LYS A 33 -14.35 9.45 -0.11
CA LYS A 33 -13.86 10.77 0.29
C LYS A 33 -13.50 10.85 1.77
N LEU A 34 -14.14 10.04 2.62
CA LEU A 34 -13.85 9.95 4.06
C LEU A 34 -12.58 9.16 4.35
N GLN A 35 -12.12 8.35 3.39
CA GLN A 35 -10.90 7.58 3.56
C GLN A 35 -9.70 8.53 3.62
N LYS A 36 -9.02 8.56 4.77
CA LYS A 36 -7.76 9.27 4.94
C LYS A 36 -6.71 8.59 4.06
N ARG A 37 -6.51 9.10 2.85
CA ARG A 37 -5.46 8.63 1.95
C ARG A 37 -4.11 9.10 2.50
N SER A 38 -3.52 8.33 3.39
CA SER A 38 -2.11 8.51 3.73
C SER A 38 -1.26 8.10 2.53
N MET A 39 -0.18 8.85 2.28
CA MET A 39 0.85 8.51 1.29
C MET A 39 0.43 8.43 -0.20
N ARG A 40 -0.66 9.11 -0.62
CA ARG A 40 -0.92 9.30 -2.06
C ARG A 40 -0.03 10.42 -2.61
N GLN A 41 1.28 10.18 -2.63
CA GLN A 41 2.26 11.11 -3.16
C GLN A 41 2.35 10.90 -4.67
N HIS A 42 2.38 11.99 -5.43
CA HIS A 42 2.82 11.91 -6.81
C HIS A 42 4.33 11.68 -6.81
N HIS A 43 4.76 10.53 -7.31
CA HIS A 43 6.17 10.19 -7.45
C HIS A 43 6.60 10.42 -8.90
N VAL A 44 7.26 11.55 -9.16
CA VAL A 44 7.94 11.73 -10.44
C VAL A 44 9.17 10.83 -10.45
N ALA A 45 9.34 10.05 -11.52
CA ALA A 45 10.46 9.10 -11.63
C ALA A 45 11.81 9.83 -11.49
N GLY A 46 12.68 9.32 -10.63
CA GLY A 46 13.99 9.91 -10.35
C GLY A 46 13.99 11.11 -9.40
N GLU A 47 12.84 11.63 -8.97
CA GLU A 47 12.76 12.82 -8.11
C GLU A 47 13.01 12.49 -6.62
N LYS A 48 12.55 11.32 -6.16
CA LYS A 48 12.57 10.93 -4.73
C LYS A 48 12.99 9.48 -4.55
N LEU A 49 13.90 9.26 -3.59
CA LEU A 49 14.30 7.95 -3.07
C LEU A 49 13.70 7.79 -1.66
N PHE A 50 12.98 6.69 -1.44
CA PHE A 50 12.46 6.30 -0.14
C PHE A 50 13.47 5.37 0.51
N LEU A 51 13.85 5.63 1.75
CA LEU A 51 14.88 4.88 2.45
C LEU A 51 14.35 4.54 3.85
N ASP A 52 14.46 3.27 4.22
CA ASP A 52 14.02 2.78 5.53
C ASP A 52 15.09 1.89 6.16
N PHE A 53 15.11 1.87 7.49
CA PHE A 53 15.99 1.02 8.27
C PHE A 53 15.20 -0.18 8.81
N CYS A 54 15.78 -1.38 8.73
CA CYS A 54 15.14 -2.59 9.23
C CYS A 54 14.90 -2.54 10.76
N GLY A 55 15.67 -1.72 11.49
CA GLY A 55 15.62 -1.56 12.94
C GLY A 55 16.71 -2.38 13.64
N PRO A 56 16.60 -3.72 13.70
CA PRO A 56 17.65 -4.57 14.26
C PRO A 56 18.94 -4.57 13.41
N THR A 57 20.08 -4.64 14.09
CA THR A 57 21.35 -4.96 13.45
C THR A 57 21.47 -6.46 13.20
N ILE A 58 22.19 -6.83 12.13
CA ILE A 58 22.53 -8.21 11.82
C ILE A 58 24.04 -8.47 11.97
N PRO A 59 24.45 -9.70 12.34
CA PRO A 59 25.86 -10.07 12.33
C PRO A 59 26.37 -10.28 10.90
N VAL A 60 27.52 -9.70 10.60
CA VAL A 60 28.31 -9.95 9.38
C VAL A 60 29.60 -10.61 9.83
N ILE A 61 29.83 -11.82 9.34
CA ILE A 61 30.96 -12.66 9.76
C ILE A 61 32.05 -12.59 8.70
N ASN A 62 33.26 -12.24 9.10
CA ASN A 62 34.43 -12.35 8.23
C ASN A 62 34.78 -13.85 8.04
N PRO A 63 34.77 -14.38 6.81
CA PRO A 63 35.00 -15.80 6.56
C PRO A 63 36.43 -16.25 6.86
N ASP A 64 37.41 -15.35 6.77
CA ASP A 64 38.83 -15.67 6.95
C ASP A 64 39.25 -15.60 8.43
N THR A 65 38.62 -14.71 9.21
CA THR A 65 39.02 -14.45 10.62
C THR A 65 37.99 -14.90 11.65
N GLY A 66 36.74 -15.16 11.26
CA GLY A 66 35.63 -15.43 12.17
C GLY A 66 35.13 -14.21 12.96
N GLU A 67 35.67 -13.01 12.70
CA GLU A 67 35.26 -11.78 13.37
C GLU A 67 33.79 -11.45 13.05
N VAL A 68 33.02 -11.05 14.06
CA VAL A 68 31.61 -10.69 13.93
C VAL A 68 31.43 -9.18 14.05
N ARG A 69 30.93 -8.55 12.99
CA ARG A 69 30.54 -7.13 12.97
C ARG A 69 29.04 -6.97 12.90
N GLN A 70 28.46 -6.17 13.80
CA GLN A 70 27.05 -5.79 13.71
C GLN A 70 26.85 -4.74 12.61
N ALA A 71 25.91 -4.97 11.70
CA ALA A 71 25.60 -4.08 10.59
C ALA A 71 24.12 -3.67 10.61
N GLN A 72 23.85 -2.41 10.28
CA GLN A 72 22.51 -1.92 10.01
C GLN A 72 22.12 -2.24 8.57
N ILE A 73 20.88 -2.67 8.34
CA ILE A 73 20.32 -2.82 7.00
C ILE A 73 19.42 -1.61 6.73
N PHE A 74 19.67 -0.95 5.60
CA PHE A 74 18.74 -0.01 5.02
C PHE A 74 18.29 -0.50 3.64
N VAL A 75 17.04 -0.23 3.29
CA VAL A 75 16.46 -0.55 1.99
C VAL A 75 16.00 0.75 1.35
N ALA A 76 16.30 0.91 0.06
CA ALA A 76 15.88 2.07 -0.68
C ALA A 76 15.07 1.68 -1.93
N THR A 77 14.05 2.47 -2.24
CA THR A 77 13.24 2.32 -3.46
C THR A 77 12.91 3.67 -4.09
N LEU A 78 12.78 3.70 -5.41
CA LEU A 78 12.31 4.86 -6.16
C LEU A 78 10.78 4.88 -6.17
N GLY A 79 10.16 6.03 -5.94
CA GLY A 79 8.70 6.15 -5.81
C GLY A 79 7.88 5.81 -7.08
N ALA A 80 8.54 5.64 -8.22
CA ALA A 80 7.93 5.23 -9.48
C ALA A 80 8.43 3.86 -9.97
N SER A 81 9.03 3.06 -9.08
CA SER A 81 9.34 1.66 -9.37
C SER A 81 8.03 0.85 -9.32
N ASN A 82 7.70 0.20 -10.45
CA ASN A 82 6.50 -0.61 -10.64
C ASN A 82 6.91 -1.91 -11.33
#